data_AF-A0A2N2T9B5-F1
#
_entry.id   AF-A0A2N2T9B5-F1
#
_cell.length_a   1.000
_cell.length_b   1.000
_cell.length_c   1.000
_cell.angle_alpha   90.00
_cell.angle_beta   90.00
_cell.angle_gamma   90.00
#
_symmetry.space_group_name_H-M   'P 1'
#
loop_
_entity.id
_entity.type
_entity.pdbx_description
1 polymer ?
#
loop_
_entity_poly.entity_id
_entity_poly.type
_entity_poly.pdbx_seq_one_letter_code
_entity_poly.pdbx_strand_id
1 'polypeptide(L)'
;MPPIRHSILTAALLALGLAGCASTSLNEGRELIAAGQTEAGIARLRTSMAEEPDNIELKAYYHTQRERLTSNLLTQAQQDLDARRFDAAEATLRKALALHPENPRAGMLLSNLATARQHEQALQTASQALASHPAESEQAARLILAQSPGHAGALALLQQIQATRTADELNPRELDAAYRKPITLEFRDATLRNVFDMIARQSGINFIFDKDVRLDTKATLFTRNTPIADAVDMLLMTGQLSKKVVNATTLLIYPDLPQKQKQYQELLVKSFYLGNADAKSTMAMLRTLIK
;
A
#
# COMPACT_ATOMS: atom_id res chain seq x y z
N MET A 1 86.77 12.24 39.61
CA MET A 1 86.31 11.71 38.29
C MET A 1 85.65 10.35 38.56
N PRO A 2 84.58 9.93 37.88
CA PRO A 2 83.27 10.52 37.54
C PRO A 2 82.11 9.74 38.23
N PRO A 3 80.90 10.32 38.40
CA PRO A 3 79.73 9.61 37.84
C PRO A 3 78.67 10.54 37.22
N ILE A 4 78.95 11.85 37.11
CA ILE A 4 77.96 12.84 36.67
C ILE A 4 77.66 12.72 35.15
N ARG A 5 78.60 12.18 34.35
CA ARG A 5 78.41 12.00 32.91
C ARG A 5 77.40 10.89 32.55
N HIS A 6 77.22 9.87 33.40
CA HIS A 6 76.29 8.79 33.10
C HIS A 6 74.83 9.15 33.41
N SER A 7 74.58 9.96 34.45
CA SER A 7 73.23 10.42 34.79
C SER A 7 72.64 11.41 33.78
N ILE A 8 73.49 12.20 33.10
CA ILE A 8 73.03 13.14 32.05
C ILE A 8 72.70 12.37 30.75
N LEU A 9 73.45 11.31 30.43
CA LEU A 9 73.20 10.47 29.26
C LEU A 9 71.94 9.59 29.41
N THR A 10 71.65 9.08 30.62
CA THR A 10 70.42 8.30 30.85
C THR A 10 69.17 9.19 30.88
N ALA A 11 69.26 10.43 31.37
CA ALA A 11 68.15 11.39 31.32
C ALA A 11 67.84 11.85 29.88
N ALA A 12 68.86 11.99 29.02
CA ALA A 12 68.67 12.32 27.61
C ALA A 12 68.07 11.15 26.80
N LEU A 13 68.43 9.89 27.13
CA LEU A 13 67.84 8.72 26.48
C LEU A 13 66.37 8.48 26.88
N LEU A 14 65.99 8.85 28.11
CA LEU A 14 64.60 8.75 28.59
C LEU A 14 63.68 9.82 27.98
N ALA A 15 64.22 11.00 27.64
CA ALA A 15 63.46 12.08 27.02
C ALA A 15 63.11 11.82 25.54
N LEU A 16 63.90 11.00 24.82
CA LEU A 16 63.57 10.58 23.45
C LEU A 16 62.54 9.44 23.38
N GLY A 17 62.19 8.80 24.50
CA GLY A 17 61.12 7.80 24.57
C GLY A 17 59.73 8.37 24.88
N LEU A 18 59.64 9.66 25.18
CA LEU A 18 58.41 10.35 25.64
C LEU A 18 57.85 11.36 24.64
N ALA A 19 58.42 11.48 23.44
CA ALA A 19 57.69 11.96 22.28
C ALA A 19 56.68 10.88 21.89
N GLY A 20 55.64 10.75 22.72
CA GLY A 20 54.56 9.81 22.55
C GLY A 20 53.96 9.98 21.17
N CYS A 21 53.56 8.83 20.62
CA CYS A 21 52.95 8.62 19.32
C CYS A 21 51.68 9.46 19.11
N ALA A 22 51.80 10.78 18.96
CA ALA A 22 50.81 11.56 18.23
C ALA A 22 51.00 11.17 16.77
N SER A 23 50.33 10.11 16.31
CA SER A 23 50.49 9.65 14.94
C SER A 23 50.05 10.77 14.00
N THR A 24 51.02 11.34 13.27
CA THR A 24 50.79 12.41 12.29
C THR A 24 49.68 12.01 11.31
N SER A 25 49.66 10.73 10.96
CA SER A 25 48.69 10.09 10.07
C SER A 25 47.23 10.14 10.59
N LEU A 26 47.02 9.97 11.90
CA LEU A 26 45.69 10.08 12.54
C LEU A 26 45.21 11.53 12.57
N ASN A 27 46.12 12.47 12.83
CA ASN A 27 45.81 13.90 12.87
C ASN A 27 45.41 14.41 11.48
N GLU A 28 46.13 14.04 10.43
CA GLU A 28 45.76 14.36 9.04
C GLU A 28 44.35 13.88 8.68
N GLY A 29 44.02 12.63 9.05
CA GLY A 29 42.68 12.08 8.85
C GLY A 29 41.60 12.85 9.62
N ARG A 30 41.89 13.24 10.86
CA ARG A 30 40.99 14.06 11.70
C ARG A 30 40.75 15.45 11.10
N GLU A 31 41.80 16.10 10.61
CA GLU A 31 41.72 17.42 9.99
C GLU A 31 40.88 17.41 8.71
N LEU A 32 41.08 16.40 7.85
CA LEU A 32 40.25 16.23 6.65
C LEU A 32 38.77 16.05 6.98
N ILE A 33 38.46 15.25 8.01
CA ILE A 33 37.07 15.05 8.46
C ILE A 33 36.51 16.34 9.07
N ALA A 34 37.29 17.06 9.88
CA ALA A 34 36.90 18.34 10.47
C ALA A 34 36.64 19.42 9.40
N ALA A 35 37.37 19.38 8.30
CA ALA A 35 37.17 20.25 7.13
C ALA A 35 35.97 19.85 6.25
N GLY A 36 35.18 18.85 6.65
CA GLY A 36 34.02 18.35 5.90
C GLY A 36 34.36 17.36 4.79
N GLN A 37 35.65 17.09 4.53
CA GLN A 37 36.12 16.13 3.53
C GLN A 37 36.12 14.71 4.09
N THR A 38 34.95 14.27 4.56
CA THR A 38 34.80 13.03 5.34
C THR A 38 35.29 11.79 4.59
N GLU A 39 34.95 11.65 3.30
CA GLU A 39 35.40 10.53 2.45
C GLU A 39 36.91 10.52 2.27
N ALA A 40 37.52 11.68 2.00
CA ALA A 40 38.98 11.80 1.85
C ALA A 40 39.71 11.49 3.16
N GLY A 41 39.18 11.97 4.30
CA GLY A 41 39.72 11.67 5.61
C GLY A 41 39.67 10.18 5.95
N ILE A 42 38.54 9.51 5.71
CA ILE A 42 38.43 8.06 5.90
C ILE A 42 39.37 7.29 4.97
N ALA A 43 39.52 7.73 3.71
CA ALA A 43 40.48 7.13 2.78
C ALA A 43 41.92 7.29 3.27
N ARG A 44 42.30 8.47 3.80
CA ARG A 44 43.62 8.69 4.40
C ARG A 44 43.85 7.78 5.60
N LEU A 45 42.90 7.73 6.54
CA LEU A 45 42.96 6.85 7.72
C LEU A 45 43.13 5.38 7.32
N ARG A 46 42.43 4.92 6.28
CA ARG A 46 42.57 3.56 5.75
C ARG A 46 43.98 3.28 5.24
N THR A 47 44.58 4.20 4.50
CA THR A 47 45.98 4.08 4.06
C THR A 47 46.92 4.04 5.26
N SER A 48 46.69 4.91 6.24
CA SER A 48 47.49 4.98 7.46
C SER A 48 47.43 3.72 8.32
N MET A 49 46.34 2.95 8.26
CA MET A 49 46.26 1.64 8.93
C MET A 49 47.25 0.61 8.38
N ALA A 50 47.68 0.75 7.12
CA ALA A 50 48.73 -0.10 6.54
C ALA A 50 50.14 0.37 6.97
N GLU A 51 50.30 1.68 7.20
CA GLU A 51 51.55 2.29 7.68
C GLU A 51 51.78 2.01 9.18
N GLU A 52 50.71 2.00 9.98
CA GLU A 52 50.74 1.84 11.44
C GLU A 52 49.78 0.73 11.92
N PRO A 53 50.08 -0.56 11.64
CA PRO A 53 49.18 -1.67 11.92
C PRO A 53 48.95 -1.92 13.42
N ASP A 54 49.80 -1.44 14.33
CA ASP A 54 49.65 -1.63 15.78
C ASP A 54 48.93 -0.46 16.48
N ASN A 55 48.60 0.60 15.74
CA ASN A 55 47.94 1.77 16.31
C ASN A 55 46.44 1.53 16.54
N ILE A 56 46.08 1.18 17.79
CA ILE A 56 44.71 0.87 18.19
C ILE A 56 43.79 2.10 18.07
N GLU A 57 44.28 3.30 18.41
CA GLU A 57 43.51 4.53 18.34
C GLU A 57 43.13 4.87 16.90
N LEU A 58 44.07 4.72 15.96
CA LEU A 58 43.84 4.89 14.53
C LEU A 58 42.77 3.92 14.01
N LYS A 59 42.88 2.63 14.35
CA LYS A 59 41.88 1.62 13.98
C LYS A 59 40.50 1.97 14.52
N ALA A 60 40.41 2.27 15.81
CA ALA A 60 39.14 2.60 16.46
C ALA A 60 38.50 3.84 15.83
N TYR A 61 39.30 4.87 15.56
CA TYR A 61 38.82 6.09 14.92
C TYR A 61 38.34 5.82 13.48
N TYR A 62 39.13 5.12 12.66
CA TYR A 62 38.73 4.73 11.30
C TYR A 62 37.40 3.95 11.29
N HIS A 63 37.26 2.91 12.11
CA HIS A 63 36.05 2.10 12.14
C HIS A 63 34.83 2.93 12.58
N THR A 64 34.99 3.82 13.56
CA THR A 64 33.92 4.72 14.01
C THR A 64 33.48 5.67 12.89
N GLN A 65 34.41 6.32 12.20
CA GLN A 65 34.09 7.28 11.15
C GLN A 65 33.49 6.59 9.92
N ARG A 66 34.03 5.42 9.53
CA ARG A 66 33.47 4.58 8.48
C ARG A 66 32.03 4.19 8.79
N GLU A 67 31.75 3.70 10.00
CA GLU A 67 30.40 3.26 10.38
C GLU A 67 29.40 4.42 10.38
N ARG A 68 29.82 5.60 10.84
CA ARG A 68 28.99 6.81 10.81
C ARG A 68 28.64 7.22 9.37
N LEU A 69 29.62 7.27 8.48
CA LEU A 69 29.39 7.62 7.08
C LEU A 69 28.52 6.57 6.38
N THR A 70 28.81 5.29 6.56
CA THR A 70 28.01 4.19 6.00
C THR A 70 26.57 4.24 6.51
N SER A 71 26.34 4.51 7.80
CA SER A 71 24.99 4.66 8.37
C SER A 71 24.23 5.82 7.72
N ASN A 72 24.89 6.97 7.51
CA ASN A 72 24.27 8.12 6.82
C ASN A 72 23.89 7.77 5.38
N LEU A 73 24.78 7.11 4.64
CA LEU A 73 24.52 6.66 3.27
C LEU A 73 23.35 5.67 3.23
N LEU A 74 23.26 4.74 4.19
CA LEU A 74 22.15 3.79 4.28
C LEU A 74 20.80 4.48 4.55
N THR A 75 20.78 5.50 5.41
CA THR A 75 19.58 6.32 5.62
C THR A 75 19.17 7.05 4.34
N GLN A 76 20.12 7.67 3.64
CA GLN A 76 19.87 8.35 2.37
C GLN A 76 19.34 7.37 1.30
N ALA A 77 19.97 6.20 1.16
CA ALA A 77 19.53 5.18 0.22
C ALA A 77 18.11 4.70 0.52
N GLN A 78 17.74 4.54 1.79
CA GLN A 78 16.37 4.18 2.17
C GLN A 78 15.38 5.27 1.75
N GLN A 79 15.69 6.54 1.98
CA GLN A 79 14.84 7.65 1.55
C GLN A 79 14.66 7.70 0.03
N ASP A 80 15.72 7.38 -0.73
CA ASP A 80 15.65 7.29 -2.18
C ASP A 80 14.80 6.10 -2.64
N LEU A 81 14.86 4.95 -1.97
CA LEU A 81 13.99 3.80 -2.22
C LEU A 81 12.52 4.15 -1.96
N ASP A 82 12.23 4.77 -0.81
CA ASP A 82 10.87 5.18 -0.43
C ASP A 82 10.30 6.21 -1.40
N ALA A 83 11.16 7.07 -1.95
CA ALA A 83 10.83 8.05 -2.99
C ALA A 83 10.86 7.47 -4.42
N ARG A 84 11.05 6.16 -4.60
CA ARG A 84 11.16 5.46 -5.90
C ARG A 84 12.30 5.98 -6.80
N ARG A 85 13.30 6.64 -6.24
CA ARG A 85 14.52 7.11 -6.92
C ARG A 85 15.57 6.01 -6.96
N PHE A 86 15.25 4.90 -7.64
CA PHE A 86 16.08 3.68 -7.62
C PHE A 86 17.52 3.89 -8.09
N ASP A 87 17.76 4.76 -9.08
CA ASP A 87 19.11 5.03 -9.58
C ASP A 87 19.98 5.76 -8.54
N ALA A 88 19.39 6.72 -7.83
CA ALA A 88 20.05 7.44 -6.74
C ALA A 88 20.34 6.51 -5.56
N ALA A 89 19.38 5.64 -5.22
CA ALA A 89 19.55 4.62 -4.19
C ALA A 89 20.70 3.66 -4.55
N GLU A 90 20.75 3.17 -5.80
CA GLU A 90 21.80 2.27 -6.28
C GLU A 90 23.19 2.90 -6.15
N ALA A 91 23.34 4.15 -6.60
CA ALA A 91 24.60 4.88 -6.50
C ALA A 91 25.04 5.04 -5.05
N THR A 92 24.11 5.37 -4.15
CA THR A 92 24.37 5.55 -2.72
C THR A 92 24.74 4.22 -2.04
N LEU A 93 24.05 3.13 -2.35
CA LEU A 93 24.35 1.79 -1.84
C LEU A 93 25.72 1.28 -2.31
N ARG A 94 26.08 1.53 -3.59
CA ARG A 94 27.41 1.21 -4.09
C ARG A 94 28.52 2.00 -3.37
N LYS A 95 28.30 3.28 -3.08
CA LYS A 95 29.24 4.06 -2.24
C LYS A 95 29.36 3.47 -0.84
N ALA A 96 28.26 3.08 -0.22
CA ALA A 96 28.26 2.43 1.09
C ALA A 96 29.06 1.11 1.09
N LEU A 97 28.92 0.29 0.05
CA LEU A 97 29.68 -0.95 -0.13
C LEU A 97 31.16 -0.72 -0.48
N ALA A 98 31.49 0.36 -1.19
CA ALA A 98 32.89 0.73 -1.43
C ALA A 98 33.62 1.09 -0.12
N LEU A 99 32.90 1.69 0.84
CA LEU A 99 33.43 2.03 2.17
C LEU A 99 33.42 0.83 3.12
N HIS A 100 32.33 0.04 3.11
CA HIS A 100 32.15 -1.12 3.99
C HIS A 100 31.64 -2.33 3.17
N PRO A 101 32.53 -3.09 2.51
CA PRO A 101 32.16 -4.19 1.62
C PRO A 101 31.34 -5.29 2.30
N GLU A 102 31.59 -5.52 3.59
CA GLU A 102 30.91 -6.53 4.39
C GLU A 102 29.62 -6.02 5.06
N ASN A 103 29.12 -4.83 4.70
CA ASN A 103 27.87 -4.32 5.28
C ASN A 103 26.67 -5.19 4.82
N PRO A 104 26.04 -5.98 5.72
CA PRO A 104 24.98 -6.89 5.31
C PRO A 104 23.73 -6.15 4.82
N ARG A 105 23.45 -4.98 5.40
CA ARG A 105 22.27 -4.16 5.04
C ARG A 105 22.42 -3.54 3.66
N ALA A 106 23.60 -3.01 3.33
CA ALA A 106 23.85 -2.43 2.02
C ALA A 106 23.73 -3.50 0.91
N GLY A 107 24.31 -4.69 1.14
CA GLY A 107 24.21 -5.82 0.21
C GLY A 107 22.77 -6.27 -0.02
N MET A 108 22.00 -6.47 1.06
CA MET A 108 20.58 -6.84 0.99
C MET A 108 19.72 -5.82 0.25
N LEU A 109 19.91 -4.51 0.52
CA LEU A 109 19.14 -3.46 -0.16
C LEU A 109 19.48 -3.43 -1.66
N LEU A 110 20.75 -3.62 -2.03
CA LEU A 110 21.18 -3.62 -3.41
C LEU A 110 20.67 -4.86 -4.16
N SER A 111 20.67 -6.05 -3.54
CA SER A 111 20.14 -7.27 -4.17
C SER A 111 18.63 -7.19 -4.42
N ASN A 112 17.88 -6.53 -3.54
CA ASN A 112 16.44 -6.39 -3.66
C ASN A 112 16.01 -5.28 -4.63
N LEU A 113 16.94 -4.41 -5.05
CA LEU A 113 16.65 -3.25 -5.90
C LEU A 113 16.07 -3.64 -7.27
N ALA A 114 16.58 -4.71 -7.88
CA ALA A 114 16.11 -5.17 -9.19
C ALA A 114 14.63 -5.60 -9.13
N THR A 115 14.27 -6.38 -8.12
CA THR A 115 12.88 -6.79 -7.85
C THR A 115 12.00 -5.57 -7.56
N ALA A 116 12.48 -4.60 -6.77
CA ALA A 116 11.74 -3.37 -6.48
C ALA A 116 11.41 -2.57 -7.75
N ARG A 117 12.37 -2.43 -8.68
CA ARG A 117 12.14 -1.80 -9.99
C ARG A 117 11.10 -2.53 -10.82
N GLN A 118 11.18 -3.87 -10.86
CA GLN A 118 10.21 -4.69 -11.59
C GLN A 118 8.80 -4.56 -11.02
N HIS A 119 8.66 -4.57 -9.69
CA HIS A 119 7.37 -4.39 -9.02
C HIS A 119 6.77 -3.01 -9.31
N GLU A 120 7.57 -1.94 -9.26
CA GLU A 120 7.09 -0.59 -9.56
C GLU A 120 6.62 -0.48 -11.02
N GLN A 121 7.38 -1.03 -11.98
CA GLN A 121 7.00 -1.03 -13.38
C GLN A 121 5.72 -1.83 -13.63
N ALA A 122 5.60 -3.03 -13.04
CA ALA A 122 4.39 -3.85 -13.14
C ALA A 122 3.18 -3.13 -12.53
N LEU A 123 3.37 -2.45 -11.40
CA LEU A 123 2.32 -1.68 -10.74
C LEU A 123 1.87 -0.49 -11.59
N GLN A 124 2.80 0.23 -12.23
CA GLN A 124 2.49 1.36 -13.09
C GLN A 124 1.69 0.92 -14.32
N THR A 125 2.11 -0.16 -14.98
CA THR A 125 1.36 -0.77 -16.10
C THR A 125 -0.04 -1.20 -15.65
N ALA A 126 -0.15 -1.90 -14.53
CA ALA A 126 -1.43 -2.34 -13.99
C ALA A 126 -2.35 -1.16 -13.63
N SER A 127 -1.79 -0.08 -13.10
CA SER A 127 -2.55 1.12 -12.74
C SER A 127 -3.09 1.85 -13.98
N GLN A 128 -2.32 1.89 -15.07
CA GLN A 128 -2.76 2.48 -16.34
C GLN A 128 -3.84 1.63 -17.03
N ALA A 129 -3.70 0.31 -16.98
CA ALA A 129 -4.66 -0.62 -17.55
C ALA A 129 -5.95 -0.77 -16.74
N LEU A 130 -6.01 -0.20 -15.53
CA LEU A 130 -7.12 -0.41 -14.59
C LEU A 130 -8.50 -0.09 -15.18
N ALA A 131 -8.61 0.96 -15.99
CA ALA A 131 -9.88 1.39 -16.56
C ALA A 131 -10.42 0.44 -17.65
N SER A 132 -9.53 -0.20 -18.42
CA SER A 132 -9.88 -1.07 -19.54
C SER A 132 -9.81 -2.56 -19.20
N HIS A 133 -8.86 -2.95 -18.35
CA HIS A 133 -8.56 -4.35 -17.99
C HIS A 133 -8.45 -4.55 -16.47
N PRO A 134 -9.53 -4.29 -15.70
CA PRO A 134 -9.49 -4.33 -14.23
C PRO A 134 -9.13 -5.72 -13.66
N ALA A 135 -9.47 -6.81 -14.36
CA ALA A 135 -9.12 -8.17 -13.93
C ALA A 135 -7.62 -8.44 -14.06
N GLU A 136 -6.98 -7.97 -15.14
CA GLU A 136 -5.54 -8.11 -15.36
C GLU A 136 -4.75 -7.25 -14.36
N SER A 137 -5.22 -6.03 -14.09
CA SER A 137 -4.65 -5.15 -13.06
C SER A 137 -4.71 -5.77 -11.66
N GLU A 138 -5.81 -6.46 -11.33
CA GLU A 138 -5.96 -7.18 -10.07
C GLU A 138 -4.96 -8.34 -9.97
N GLN A 139 -4.83 -9.13 -11.03
CA GLN A 139 -3.90 -10.26 -11.07
C GLN A 139 -2.45 -9.80 -10.92
N ALA A 140 -2.06 -8.71 -11.61
CA ALA A 140 -0.73 -8.12 -11.48
C ALA A 140 -0.45 -7.67 -10.03
N ALA A 141 -1.40 -7.00 -9.38
CA ALA A 141 -1.26 -6.59 -7.98
C ALA A 141 -1.12 -7.79 -7.04
N ARG A 142 -1.87 -8.88 -7.27
CA ARG A 142 -1.77 -10.13 -6.49
C ARG A 142 -0.42 -10.81 -6.65
N LEU A 143 0.16 -10.81 -7.86
CA LEU A 143 1.50 -11.37 -8.11
C LEU A 143 2.60 -10.58 -7.39
N ILE A 144 2.49 -9.25 -7.32
CA ILE A 144 3.41 -8.41 -6.54
C ILE A 144 3.31 -8.77 -5.05
N LEU A 145 2.08 -8.90 -4.51
CA LEU A 145 1.88 -9.24 -3.09
C LEU A 145 2.31 -10.66 -2.72
N ALA A 146 2.28 -11.60 -3.67
CA ALA A 146 2.81 -12.94 -3.45
C ALA A 146 4.33 -12.95 -3.24
N GLN A 147 5.05 -12.04 -3.90
CA GLN A 147 6.51 -11.89 -3.79
C GLN A 147 6.92 -10.92 -2.67
N SER A 148 6.10 -9.90 -2.41
CA SER A 148 6.34 -8.89 -1.37
C SER A 148 5.05 -8.67 -0.54
N PRO A 149 4.83 -9.53 0.48
CA PRO A 149 3.72 -9.35 1.40
C PRO A 149 3.86 -8.00 2.12
N GLY A 150 2.93 -7.07 1.86
CA GLY A 150 2.97 -5.72 2.41
C GLY A 150 3.36 -4.61 1.43
N HIS A 151 3.53 -4.91 0.13
CA HIS A 151 3.80 -3.88 -0.87
C HIS A 151 2.68 -2.84 -0.95
N ALA A 152 2.91 -1.64 -0.39
CA ALA A 152 1.90 -0.61 -0.19
C ALA A 152 1.15 -0.22 -1.49
N GLY A 153 1.87 -0.08 -2.61
CA GLY A 153 1.26 0.26 -3.89
C GLY A 153 0.31 -0.81 -4.44
N ALA A 154 0.62 -2.09 -4.24
CA ALA A 154 -0.23 -3.19 -4.72
C ALA A 154 -1.48 -3.34 -3.84
N LEU A 155 -1.35 -3.12 -2.52
CA LEU A 155 -2.48 -3.03 -1.61
C LEU A 155 -3.44 -1.89 -2.00
N ALA A 156 -2.89 -0.70 -2.28
CA ALA A 156 -3.69 0.45 -2.70
C ALA A 156 -4.43 0.19 -4.02
N LEU A 157 -3.76 -0.43 -5.01
CA LEU A 157 -4.40 -0.78 -6.28
C LEU A 157 -5.56 -1.77 -6.09
N LEU A 158 -5.40 -2.80 -5.26
CA LEU A 158 -6.49 -3.73 -4.95
C LEU A 158 -7.67 -3.05 -4.24
N GLN A 159 -7.39 -2.15 -3.29
CA GLN A 159 -8.44 -1.37 -2.64
C GLN A 159 -9.22 -0.50 -3.63
N GLN A 160 -8.53 0.13 -4.58
CA GLN A 160 -9.15 0.93 -5.64
C GLN A 160 -10.05 0.07 -6.54
N ILE A 161 -9.57 -1.10 -6.99
CA ILE A 161 -10.36 -2.04 -7.79
C ILE A 161 -11.64 -2.45 -7.05
N GLN A 162 -11.51 -2.76 -5.77
CA GLN A 162 -12.62 -3.23 -4.95
C GLN A 162 -13.65 -2.12 -4.70
N ALA A 163 -13.19 -0.88 -4.52
CA ALA A 163 -14.08 0.28 -4.38
C ALA A 163 -14.93 0.50 -5.65
N THR A 164 -14.32 0.40 -6.84
CA THR A 164 -15.05 0.51 -8.12
C THR A 164 -16.09 -0.60 -8.28
N ARG A 165 -15.73 -1.85 -7.98
CA ARG A 165 -16.68 -2.98 -8.03
C ARG A 165 -17.86 -2.79 -7.08
N THR A 166 -17.59 -2.38 -5.84
CA THR A 166 -18.69 -2.15 -4.88
C THR A 166 -19.59 -0.98 -5.29
N ALA A 167 -19.06 0.04 -5.98
CA ALA A 167 -19.87 1.13 -6.49
C ALA A 167 -20.78 0.69 -7.65
N ASP A 168 -20.27 -0.16 -8.55
CA ASP A 168 -21.06 -0.72 -9.66
C ASP A 168 -22.07 -1.79 -9.19
N GLU A 169 -21.74 -2.57 -8.15
CA GLU A 169 -22.65 -3.57 -7.54
C GLU A 169 -23.76 -2.91 -6.71
N LEU A 170 -23.47 -1.84 -5.97
CA LEU A 170 -24.45 -1.12 -5.16
C LEU A 170 -25.30 -0.14 -5.99
N ASN A 171 -24.77 0.33 -7.12
CA ASN A 171 -25.49 1.16 -8.09
C ASN A 171 -25.26 0.59 -9.49
N PRO A 172 -26.03 -0.42 -9.92
CA PRO A 172 -25.97 -0.89 -11.30
C PRO A 172 -26.31 0.28 -12.24
N ARG A 173 -25.26 0.90 -12.81
CA ARG A 173 -25.30 2.10 -13.66
C ARG A 173 -26.12 1.92 -14.94
N GLU A 174 -26.67 0.74 -15.18
CA GLU A 174 -27.48 0.42 -16.35
C GLU A 174 -29.00 0.63 -16.14
N LEU A 175 -29.46 0.80 -14.89
CA LEU A 175 -30.84 1.20 -14.60
C LEU A 175 -31.09 2.71 -14.86
N ASP A 176 -30.04 3.48 -15.06
CA ASP A 176 -29.96 4.89 -14.70
C ASP A 176 -30.76 5.84 -15.61
N ALA A 177 -30.94 5.51 -16.90
CA ALA A 177 -31.67 6.39 -17.83
C ALA A 177 -33.20 6.18 -17.79
N ALA A 178 -33.66 4.92 -17.69
CA ALA A 178 -35.07 4.61 -17.61
C ALA A 178 -35.65 4.97 -16.23
N TYR A 179 -34.89 4.77 -15.15
CA TYR A 179 -35.34 5.02 -13.78
C TYR A 179 -35.53 6.50 -13.44
N ARG A 180 -34.80 7.38 -14.12
CA ARG A 180 -34.86 8.83 -13.90
C ARG A 180 -36.02 9.51 -14.64
N LYS A 181 -36.70 8.84 -15.57
CA LYS A 181 -37.84 9.44 -16.27
C LYS A 181 -38.98 9.69 -15.26
N PRO A 182 -39.44 10.95 -15.10
CA PRO A 182 -40.53 11.23 -14.20
C PRO A 182 -41.84 10.66 -14.78
N ILE A 183 -42.60 9.99 -13.92
CA ILE A 183 -43.93 9.49 -14.25
C ILE A 183 -44.98 10.07 -13.30
N THR A 184 -46.22 10.06 -13.74
CA THR A 184 -47.38 10.35 -12.89
C THR A 184 -48.23 9.09 -12.83
N LEU A 185 -48.41 8.57 -11.63
CA LEU A 185 -49.18 7.35 -11.35
C LEU A 185 -50.34 7.71 -10.42
N GLU A 186 -51.55 7.35 -10.83
CA GLU A 186 -52.75 7.59 -10.04
C GLU A 186 -53.55 6.28 -9.98
N PHE A 187 -53.29 5.48 -8.95
CA PHE A 187 -53.95 4.19 -8.73
C PHE A 187 -54.81 4.22 -7.48
N ARG A 188 -56.09 3.82 -7.64
CA ARG A 188 -57.00 3.51 -6.54
C ARG A 188 -57.36 2.05 -6.60
N ASP A 189 -57.07 1.32 -5.52
CA ASP A 189 -57.52 -0.07 -5.35
C ASP A 189 -57.10 -1.00 -6.53
N ALA A 190 -55.91 -0.77 -7.10
CA ALA A 190 -55.40 -1.51 -8.24
C ALA A 190 -54.58 -2.72 -7.79
N THR A 191 -54.67 -3.85 -8.49
CA THR A 191 -53.82 -5.02 -8.21
C THR A 191 -52.36 -4.72 -8.52
N LEU A 192 -51.44 -5.27 -7.73
CA LEU A 192 -49.99 -5.13 -7.97
C LEU A 192 -49.61 -5.54 -9.39
N ARG A 193 -50.22 -6.60 -9.93
CA ARG A 193 -50.05 -7.02 -11.33
C ARG A 193 -50.27 -5.86 -12.31
N ASN A 194 -51.40 -5.18 -12.20
CA ASN A 194 -51.77 -4.11 -13.14
C ASN A 194 -50.86 -2.90 -12.99
N VAL A 195 -50.44 -2.59 -11.76
CA VAL A 195 -49.51 -1.49 -11.47
C VAL A 195 -48.14 -1.78 -12.09
N PHE A 196 -47.56 -2.96 -11.86
CA PHE A 196 -46.27 -3.35 -12.45
C PHE A 196 -46.33 -3.40 -13.99
N ASP A 197 -47.40 -3.95 -14.57
CA ASP A 197 -47.58 -4.00 -16.02
C ASP A 197 -47.64 -2.60 -16.65
N MET A 198 -48.22 -1.63 -15.95
CA MET A 198 -48.28 -0.24 -16.42
C MET A 198 -46.91 0.43 -16.33
N ILE A 199 -46.21 0.26 -15.20
CA ILE A 199 -44.85 0.78 -15.02
C ILE A 199 -43.93 0.19 -16.09
N ALA A 200 -44.04 -1.12 -16.37
CA ALA A 200 -43.24 -1.79 -17.39
C ALA A 200 -43.41 -1.14 -18.77
N ARG A 201 -44.65 -0.89 -19.19
CA ARG A 201 -44.96 -0.27 -20.49
C ARG A 201 -44.47 1.17 -20.60
N GLN A 202 -44.53 1.96 -19.52
CA GLN A 202 -44.11 3.36 -19.53
C GLN A 202 -42.59 3.54 -19.40
N SER A 203 -41.94 2.66 -18.64
CA SER A 203 -40.51 2.76 -18.31
C SER A 203 -39.60 1.96 -19.25
N GLY A 204 -40.11 0.89 -19.88
CA GLY A 204 -39.32 -0.10 -20.60
C GLY A 204 -38.60 -1.10 -19.68
N ILE A 205 -38.97 -1.15 -18.39
CA ILE A 205 -38.42 -2.09 -17.40
C ILE A 205 -39.28 -3.36 -17.37
N ASN A 206 -38.64 -4.52 -17.34
CA ASN A 206 -39.26 -5.82 -17.17
C ASN A 206 -39.25 -6.24 -15.70
N PHE A 207 -40.34 -6.86 -15.26
CA PHE A 207 -40.46 -7.42 -13.93
C PHE A 207 -40.62 -8.93 -14.01
N ILE A 208 -39.75 -9.65 -13.31
CA ILE A 208 -39.86 -11.08 -13.04
C ILE A 208 -40.34 -11.21 -11.59
N PHE A 209 -41.31 -12.07 -11.35
CA PHE A 209 -41.85 -12.28 -10.01
C PHE A 209 -41.44 -13.65 -9.49
N ASP A 210 -40.98 -13.69 -8.24
CA ASP A 210 -40.86 -14.94 -7.52
C ASP A 210 -42.25 -15.58 -7.32
N LYS A 211 -42.27 -16.93 -7.25
CA LYS A 211 -43.49 -17.71 -7.13
C LYS A 211 -44.34 -17.38 -5.90
N ASP A 212 -43.73 -16.83 -4.85
CA ASP A 212 -44.37 -16.53 -3.58
C ASP A 212 -44.90 -15.07 -3.51
N VAL A 213 -44.83 -14.31 -4.61
CA VAL A 213 -45.36 -12.94 -4.70
C VAL A 213 -46.88 -12.95 -4.93
N ARG A 214 -47.63 -12.27 -4.04
CA ARG A 214 -49.09 -12.11 -4.12
C ARG A 214 -49.49 -10.93 -4.99
N LEU A 215 -49.56 -11.17 -6.30
CA LEU A 215 -49.86 -10.15 -7.32
C LEU A 215 -51.31 -9.64 -7.36
N ASP A 216 -52.21 -10.33 -6.65
CA ASP A 216 -53.62 -9.97 -6.45
C ASP A 216 -53.84 -8.90 -5.37
N THR A 217 -52.80 -8.63 -4.56
CA THR A 217 -52.83 -7.60 -3.52
C THR A 217 -53.17 -6.24 -4.13
N LYS A 218 -54.11 -5.53 -3.51
CA LYS A 218 -54.51 -4.20 -3.96
C LYS A 218 -53.64 -3.13 -3.31
N ALA A 219 -53.20 -2.16 -4.11
CA ALA A 219 -52.43 -1.02 -3.69
C ALA A 219 -53.07 0.28 -4.17
N THR A 220 -52.90 1.33 -3.38
CA THR A 220 -53.30 2.70 -3.72
C THR A 220 -52.04 3.55 -3.72
N LEU A 221 -51.72 4.15 -4.86
CA LEU A 221 -50.49 4.92 -5.05
C LEU A 221 -50.78 6.17 -5.88
N PHE A 222 -50.43 7.33 -5.34
CA PHE A 222 -50.54 8.62 -6.00
C PHE A 222 -49.19 9.30 -6.01
N THR A 223 -48.55 9.34 -7.17
CA THR A 223 -47.27 9.99 -7.36
C THR A 223 -47.33 10.88 -8.59
N ARG A 224 -46.75 12.07 -8.51
CA ARG A 224 -46.73 13.05 -9.59
C ARG A 224 -45.32 13.57 -9.76
N ASN A 225 -44.83 13.55 -11.00
CA ASN A 225 -43.47 13.94 -11.34
C ASN A 225 -42.41 13.20 -10.49
N THR A 226 -42.63 11.90 -10.29
CA THR A 226 -41.79 11.07 -9.42
C THR A 226 -40.91 10.18 -10.30
N PRO A 227 -39.60 10.07 -10.01
CA PRO A 227 -38.73 9.10 -10.68
C PRO A 227 -39.33 7.69 -10.59
N ILE A 228 -39.19 6.91 -11.66
CA ILE A 228 -39.64 5.51 -11.67
C ILE A 228 -38.99 4.71 -10.55
N ALA A 229 -37.72 5.00 -10.21
CA ALA A 229 -37.02 4.41 -9.06
C ALA A 229 -37.84 4.50 -7.77
N ASP A 230 -38.19 5.72 -7.40
CA ASP A 230 -38.87 6.04 -6.15
C ASP A 230 -40.31 5.49 -6.16
N ALA A 231 -40.99 5.56 -7.32
CA ALA A 231 -42.32 5.00 -7.48
C ALA A 231 -42.34 3.46 -7.30
N VAL A 232 -41.35 2.76 -7.84
CA VAL A 232 -41.17 1.31 -7.63
C VAL A 232 -40.88 1.03 -6.16
N ASP A 233 -39.99 1.80 -5.52
CA ASP A 233 -39.67 1.59 -4.10
C ASP A 233 -40.85 1.81 -3.16
N MET A 234 -41.68 2.82 -3.41
CA MET A 234 -42.94 3.04 -2.67
C MET A 234 -43.92 1.86 -2.84
N LEU A 235 -44.02 1.32 -4.06
CA LEU A 235 -44.88 0.18 -4.35
C LEU A 235 -44.41 -1.09 -3.63
N LEU A 236 -43.10 -1.35 -3.66
CA LEU A 236 -42.48 -2.49 -2.99
C LEU A 236 -42.66 -2.41 -1.47
N MET A 237 -42.47 -1.22 -0.89
CA MET A 237 -42.69 -0.98 0.54
C MET A 237 -44.13 -1.26 0.94
N THR A 238 -45.11 -0.87 0.12
CA THR A 238 -46.54 -1.14 0.37
C THR A 238 -46.86 -2.63 0.31
N GLY A 239 -46.19 -3.37 -0.60
CA GLY A 239 -46.42 -4.81 -0.81
C GLY A 239 -45.61 -5.75 0.09
N GLN A 240 -44.76 -5.24 0.99
CA GLN A 240 -43.73 -6.03 1.70
C GLN A 240 -42.88 -6.85 0.71
N LEU A 241 -42.49 -6.22 -0.39
CA LEU A 241 -41.68 -6.81 -1.44
C LEU A 241 -40.30 -6.16 -1.45
N SER A 242 -39.34 -6.87 -2.00
CA SER A 242 -38.00 -6.39 -2.27
C SER A 242 -37.63 -6.69 -3.72
N LYS A 243 -36.55 -6.07 -4.21
CA LYS A 243 -36.09 -6.18 -5.60
C LYS A 243 -34.64 -6.66 -5.67
N LYS A 244 -34.32 -7.37 -6.75
CA LYS A 244 -32.96 -7.66 -7.20
C LYS A 244 -32.83 -7.21 -8.64
N VAL A 245 -31.78 -6.47 -8.95
CA VAL A 245 -31.46 -6.13 -10.35
C VAL A 245 -30.91 -7.38 -11.02
N VAL A 246 -31.58 -7.84 -12.07
CA VAL A 246 -31.14 -8.99 -12.87
C VAL A 246 -30.22 -8.53 -14.01
N ASN A 247 -30.59 -7.43 -14.66
CA ASN A 247 -29.79 -6.76 -15.70
C ASN A 247 -30.28 -5.30 -15.88
N ALA A 248 -29.71 -4.58 -16.84
CA ALA A 248 -30.04 -3.20 -17.22
C ALA A 248 -31.55 -2.87 -17.29
N THR A 249 -32.39 -3.81 -17.72
CA THR A 249 -33.82 -3.57 -17.97
C THR A 249 -34.72 -4.49 -17.16
N THR A 250 -34.20 -5.36 -16.31
CA THR A 250 -35.00 -6.41 -15.67
C THR A 250 -34.79 -6.45 -14.16
N LEU A 251 -35.89 -6.39 -13.43
CA LEU A 251 -35.93 -6.60 -11.98
C LEU A 251 -36.58 -7.93 -11.63
N LEU A 252 -36.01 -8.61 -10.65
CA LEU A 252 -36.67 -9.68 -9.93
C LEU A 252 -37.33 -9.10 -8.67
N ILE A 253 -38.63 -9.30 -8.53
CA ILE A 253 -39.43 -8.91 -7.37
C ILE A 253 -39.73 -10.15 -6.53
N TYR A 254 -39.48 -10.06 -5.22
CA TYR A 254 -39.67 -11.17 -4.29
C TYR A 254 -40.21 -10.68 -2.93
N PRO A 255 -40.85 -11.55 -2.12
CA PRO A 255 -41.32 -11.17 -0.79
C PRO A 255 -40.15 -10.77 0.12
N ASP A 256 -40.30 -9.70 0.89
CA ASP A 256 -39.27 -9.20 1.82
C ASP A 256 -39.19 -10.07 3.09
N LEU A 257 -38.87 -11.34 2.90
CA LEU A 257 -38.72 -12.34 3.95
C LEU A 257 -37.24 -12.70 4.13
N PRO A 258 -36.75 -12.93 5.36
CA PRO A 258 -35.34 -13.24 5.60
C PRO A 258 -34.81 -14.43 4.78
N GLN A 259 -35.65 -15.44 4.52
CA GLN A 259 -35.31 -16.58 3.69
C GLN A 259 -35.09 -16.19 2.23
N LYS A 260 -35.95 -15.32 1.68
CA LYS A 260 -35.88 -14.86 0.28
C LYS A 260 -34.75 -13.87 0.09
N GLN A 261 -34.50 -12.98 1.07
CA GLN A 261 -33.33 -12.12 1.09
C GLN A 261 -32.04 -12.94 0.99
N LYS A 262 -31.86 -13.98 1.81
CA LYS A 262 -30.69 -14.89 1.72
C LYS A 262 -30.59 -15.64 0.40
N GLN A 263 -31.72 -15.94 -0.24
CA GLN A 263 -31.76 -16.66 -1.51
C GLN A 263 -31.36 -15.78 -2.70
N TYR A 264 -31.75 -14.50 -2.69
CA TYR A 264 -31.57 -13.61 -3.83
C TYR A 264 -30.43 -12.61 -3.67
N GLN A 265 -30.16 -12.13 -2.46
CA GLN A 265 -28.99 -11.29 -2.20
C GLN A 265 -27.74 -12.16 -2.30
N GLU A 266 -26.81 -11.76 -3.16
CA GLU A 266 -25.55 -12.49 -3.32
C GLU A 266 -24.68 -12.27 -2.09
N LEU A 267 -24.07 -13.36 -1.62
CA LEU A 267 -23.03 -13.29 -0.60
C LEU A 267 -21.77 -12.72 -1.26
N LEU A 268 -21.53 -11.43 -1.08
CA LEU A 268 -20.29 -10.79 -1.50
C LEU A 268 -19.15 -11.24 -0.58
N VAL A 269 -18.20 -12.00 -1.11
CA VAL A 269 -16.97 -12.35 -0.40
C VAL A 269 -16.01 -11.15 -0.48
N LYS A 270 -15.93 -10.38 0.60
CA LYS A 270 -15.04 -9.22 0.70
C LYS A 270 -13.74 -9.59 1.41
N SER A 271 -12.65 -9.67 0.64
CA SER A 271 -11.31 -9.84 1.20
C SER A 271 -10.79 -8.50 1.71
N PHE A 272 -10.39 -8.46 2.99
CA PHE A 272 -9.71 -7.32 3.60
C PHE A 272 -8.22 -7.62 3.71
N TYR A 273 -7.39 -6.82 3.06
CA TYR A 273 -5.94 -6.96 3.16
C TYR A 273 -5.43 -6.19 4.37
N LEU A 274 -4.79 -6.89 5.30
CA LEU A 274 -4.27 -6.31 6.54
C LEU A 274 -2.80 -5.98 6.34
N GLY A 275 -2.45 -4.69 6.46
CA GLY A 275 -1.07 -4.22 6.34
C GLY A 275 -0.28 -4.38 7.64
N ASN A 276 -0.85 -3.98 8.79
CA ASN A 276 -0.18 -3.95 10.10
C ASN A 276 -1.02 -4.58 11.23
N ALA A 277 -2.09 -5.30 10.90
CA ALA A 277 -3.02 -5.86 11.89
C ALA A 277 -2.98 -7.38 11.85
N ASP A 278 -2.98 -8.01 13.03
CA ASP A 278 -3.09 -9.46 13.15
C ASP A 278 -4.46 -9.93 12.64
N ALA A 279 -4.43 -10.96 11.77
CA ALA A 279 -5.63 -11.48 11.12
C ALA A 279 -6.65 -12.05 12.12
N LYS A 280 -6.16 -12.66 13.21
CA LYS A 280 -7.02 -13.27 14.23
C LYS A 280 -7.71 -12.20 15.07
N SER A 281 -6.98 -11.17 15.47
CA SER A 281 -7.53 -10.02 16.20
C SER A 281 -8.56 -9.26 15.36
N THR A 282 -8.27 -9.03 14.08
CA THR A 282 -9.20 -8.32 13.18
C THR A 282 -10.46 -9.13 12.93
N MET A 283 -10.35 -10.46 12.78
CA MET A 283 -11.50 -11.36 12.67
C MET A 283 -12.39 -11.32 13.92
N ALA A 284 -11.79 -11.27 15.11
CA ALA A 284 -12.55 -11.15 16.36
C ALA A 284 -13.33 -9.84 16.43
N MET A 285 -12.74 -8.73 15.99
CA MET A 285 -13.38 -7.42 15.92
C MET A 285 -14.46 -7.32 14.84
N LEU A 286 -14.26 -7.94 13.68
CA LEU A 286 -15.29 -8.02 12.62
C LEU A 286 -16.52 -8.81 13.11
N ARG A 287 -16.31 -9.91 13.84
CA ARG A 287 -17.41 -10.71 14.41
C ARG A 287 -18.28 -9.94 15.41
N THR A 288 -17.71 -8.98 16.14
CA THR A 288 -18.50 -8.18 17.09
C THR A 288 -19.29 -7.05 16.42
N LEU A 289 -18.84 -6.56 15.26
CA LEU A 289 -19.51 -5.48 14.51
C LEU A 289 -20.59 -5.99 13.53
N ILE A 290 -20.43 -7.18 12.96
CA ILE A 290 -21.34 -7.73 11.93
C ILE A 290 -22.45 -8.60 12.56
N LYS A 291 -23.13 -8.11 13.60
CA LYS A 291 -24.32 -8.79 14.14
C LYS A 291 -25.58 -8.41 13.40
#